data_AF-A0A2P7YQL3-F1
#
_entry.id   AF-A0A2P7YQL3-F1
#
_cell.length_a   1.000
_cell.length_b   1.000
_cell.length_c   1.000
_cell.angle_alpha   90.00
_cell.angle_beta   90.00
_cell.angle_gamma   90.00
#
_symmetry.space_group_name_H-M   'P 1'
#
loop_
_entity.id
_entity.type
_entity.pdbx_description
1 polymer ?
#
loop_
_entity_poly.entity_id
_entity_poly.type
_entity_poly.pdbx_seq_one_letter_code
_entity_poly.pdbx_strand_id
1 'polypeptide(L)'
;MASPKCLSFDDLQLLRSPEPYEGSKRLMDLLHCGTYKDLSKEFGIQSYVVHPGIFTSFSFFEFLNVFTYYGMMLLFYLARLMGSEIHNISGYTASNAPVSAALKGGDQSVKWVSACNRWGREFTTSAEIESTGAEDVAAYISDLVIEWDEKLKHQITATRKP
;
A
#
# COMPACT_ATOMS: atom_id res chain seq x y z
N MET A 1 2.21 5.24 8.42
CA MET A 1 3.11 4.68 7.40
C MET A 1 3.94 3.61 8.09
N ALA A 2 4.20 2.49 7.41
CA ALA A 2 4.94 1.39 8.00
C ALA A 2 6.35 1.84 8.40
N SER A 3 6.77 1.49 9.61
CA SER A 3 8.10 1.82 10.11
C SER A 3 9.15 0.91 9.47
N PRO A 4 10.40 1.36 9.28
CA PRO A 4 11.49 0.50 8.84
C PRO A 4 11.67 -0.75 9.72
N LYS A 5 11.35 -0.64 11.02
CA LYS A 5 11.46 -1.74 11.98
C LYS A 5 10.51 -2.90 11.71
N CYS A 6 9.44 -2.67 10.94
CA CYS A 6 8.43 -3.68 10.64
C CYS A 6 8.88 -4.67 9.55
N LEU A 7 10.02 -4.43 8.88
CA LEU A 7 10.58 -5.30 7.85
C LEU A 7 12.01 -5.72 8.21
N SER A 8 12.24 -7.02 8.29
CA SER A 8 13.58 -7.60 8.45
C SER A 8 14.10 -8.10 7.11
N PHE A 9 15.36 -7.79 6.78
CA PHE A 9 16.01 -8.29 5.56
C PHE A 9 16.37 -9.78 5.65
N ASP A 10 16.43 -10.34 6.86
CA ASP A 10 16.57 -11.78 7.08
C ASP A 10 15.23 -12.55 6.92
N ASP A 11 14.12 -11.84 6.74
CA ASP A 11 12.76 -12.39 6.61
C ASP A 11 11.90 -11.52 5.69
N LEU A 12 12.36 -11.27 4.46
CA LEU A 12 11.64 -10.44 3.48
C LEU A 12 10.27 -11.02 3.09
N GLN A 13 10.06 -12.34 3.26
CA GLN A 13 8.76 -12.99 3.08
C GLN A 13 7.84 -12.88 4.32
N LEU A 14 8.31 -12.27 5.41
CA LEU A 14 7.53 -12.00 6.62
C LEU A 14 6.95 -13.25 7.30
N LEU A 15 7.61 -14.40 7.15
CA LEU A 15 7.13 -15.68 7.67
C LEU A 15 7.26 -15.77 9.20
N ARG A 16 8.19 -14.99 9.77
CA ARG A 16 8.53 -14.97 11.20
C ARG A 16 8.26 -13.62 11.84
N SER A 17 7.86 -12.61 11.06
CA SER A 17 7.60 -11.26 11.55
C SER A 17 6.39 -11.21 12.51
N PRO A 18 6.49 -10.51 13.66
CA PRO A 18 5.35 -10.27 14.54
C PRO A 18 4.35 -9.24 13.98
N GLU A 19 4.75 -8.46 12.98
CA GLU A 19 3.92 -7.40 12.36
C GLU A 19 3.86 -7.57 10.83
N PRO A 20 3.41 -8.73 10.31
CA PRO A 20 3.50 -9.05 8.88
C PRO A 20 2.65 -8.10 8.02
N TYR A 21 1.57 -7.56 8.56
CA TYR A 21 0.76 -6.56 7.85
C TYR A 21 1.56 -5.27 7.58
N GLU A 22 2.15 -4.65 8.60
CA GLU A 22 2.95 -3.43 8.44
C GLU A 22 4.23 -3.71 7.64
N GLY A 23 4.88 -4.85 7.88
CA GLY A 23 6.02 -5.32 7.10
C GLY A 23 5.70 -5.42 5.61
N SER A 24 4.52 -5.92 5.24
CA SER A 24 4.11 -6.02 3.83
C SER A 24 3.90 -4.66 3.16
N LYS A 25 3.43 -3.65 3.91
CA LYS A 25 3.30 -2.29 3.41
C LYS A 25 4.67 -1.65 3.18
N ARG A 26 5.61 -1.88 4.10
CA ARG A 26 7.01 -1.45 3.94
C ARG A 26 7.68 -2.14 2.75
N LEU A 27 7.46 -3.44 2.57
CA LEU A 27 7.99 -4.20 1.45
C LEU A 27 7.48 -3.65 0.10
N MET A 28 6.19 -3.33 0.01
CA MET A 28 5.61 -2.70 -1.18
C MET A 28 6.24 -1.33 -1.50
N ASP A 29 6.52 -0.52 -0.48
CA ASP A 29 7.19 0.77 -0.67
C ASP A 29 8.58 0.59 -1.27
N LEU A 30 9.39 -0.30 -0.69
CA LEU A 30 10.76 -0.56 -1.13
C LEU A 30 10.80 -1.22 -2.51
N LEU A 31 9.93 -2.19 -2.76
CA LEU A 31 9.81 -2.83 -4.07
C LEU A 31 9.47 -1.80 -5.14
N HIS A 32 8.52 -0.91 -4.87
CA HIS A 32 8.20 0.17 -5.79
C HIS A 32 9.43 1.06 -6.04
N CYS A 33 10.08 1.57 -4.98
CA CYS A 33 11.28 2.41 -5.10
C CYS A 33 12.40 1.78 -5.93
N GLY A 34 12.58 0.46 -5.81
CA GLY A 34 13.62 -0.29 -6.51
C GLY A 34 13.27 -0.64 -7.96
N THR A 35 12.00 -0.54 -8.38
CA THR A 35 11.55 -1.06 -9.69
C THR A 35 10.87 -0.02 -10.60
N TYR A 36 10.30 1.06 -10.07
CA TYR A 36 9.43 1.94 -10.87
C TYR A 36 10.13 2.58 -12.09
N LYS A 37 11.43 2.89 -11.96
CA LYS A 37 12.21 3.47 -13.07
C LYS A 37 12.44 2.47 -14.19
N ASP A 38 12.77 1.23 -13.83
CA ASP A 38 13.02 0.15 -14.79
C ASP A 38 11.71 -0.25 -15.48
N LEU A 39 10.61 -0.36 -14.72
CA LEU A 39 9.26 -0.57 -15.27
C LEU A 39 8.88 0.50 -16.30
N SER A 40 9.16 1.77 -16.00
CA SER A 40 8.89 2.87 -16.92
C SER A 40 9.80 2.82 -18.15
N LYS A 41 11.08 2.45 -18.00
CA LYS A 41 12.06 2.45 -19.08
C LYS A 41 11.88 1.27 -20.04
N GLU A 42 11.61 0.08 -19.50
CA GLU A 42 11.56 -1.16 -20.26
C GLU A 42 10.18 -1.44 -20.84
N PHE A 43 9.12 -1.12 -20.10
CA PHE A 43 7.74 -1.48 -20.46
C PHE A 43 6.82 -0.28 -20.65
N GLY A 44 7.30 0.95 -20.39
CA GLY A 44 6.46 2.15 -20.41
C GLY A 44 5.40 2.17 -19.29
N ILE A 45 5.58 1.36 -18.24
CA ILE A 45 4.62 1.24 -17.13
C ILE A 45 4.91 2.32 -16.09
N GLN A 46 3.91 3.15 -15.79
CA GLN A 46 3.95 4.06 -14.64
C GLN A 46 3.45 3.32 -13.39
N SER A 47 4.23 3.36 -12.32
CA SER A 47 3.93 2.71 -11.05
C SER A 47 3.79 3.77 -9.95
N TYR A 48 2.87 3.57 -9.01
CA TYR A 48 2.63 4.53 -7.93
C TYR A 48 2.31 3.81 -6.63
N VAL A 49 2.76 4.38 -5.51
CA VAL A 49 2.37 3.95 -4.17
C VAL A 49 1.36 4.92 -3.60
N VAL A 50 0.27 4.36 -3.06
CA VAL A 50 -0.85 5.13 -2.53
C VAL A 50 -1.22 4.69 -1.11
N HIS A 51 -1.64 5.64 -0.29
CA HIS A 51 -2.16 5.43 1.05
C HIS A 51 -3.60 5.96 1.13
N PRO A 52 -4.62 5.09 1.25
CA PRO A 52 -6.03 5.50 1.21
C PRO A 52 -6.50 6.23 2.48
N GLY A 53 -5.63 6.36 3.49
CA GLY A 53 -6.00 6.85 4.82
C GLY A 53 -6.79 5.80 5.60
N ILE A 54 -7.42 6.24 6.68
CA ILE A 54 -8.27 5.41 7.54
C ILE A 54 -9.72 5.62 7.08
N PHE A 55 -10.35 4.54 6.64
CA PHE A 55 -11.74 4.53 6.22
C PHE A 55 -12.43 3.24 6.65
N THR A 56 -13.74 3.25 6.73
CA THR A 56 -14.51 2.05 7.05
C THR A 56 -14.57 1.14 5.84
N SER A 57 -13.95 -0.03 5.95
CA SER A 57 -14.13 -1.13 5.01
C SER A 57 -14.90 -2.27 5.66
N PHE A 58 -15.41 -3.21 4.86
CA PHE A 58 -16.03 -4.43 5.36
C PHE A 58 -15.05 -5.33 6.13
N SER A 59 -13.74 -5.15 5.96
CA SER A 59 -12.70 -5.98 6.59
C SER A 59 -12.73 -5.96 8.13
N PHE A 60 -13.25 -4.89 8.74
CA PHE A 60 -13.34 -4.78 10.20
C PHE A 60 -14.71 -5.13 10.76
N PHE A 61 -15.74 -5.20 9.91
CA PHE A 61 -17.12 -5.32 10.37
C PHE A 61 -17.40 -6.66 11.05
N GLU A 62 -16.75 -7.74 10.59
CA GLU A 62 -16.95 -9.09 11.15
C GLU A 62 -16.41 -9.23 12.59
N PHE A 63 -15.46 -8.39 12.99
CA PHE A 63 -14.78 -8.48 14.29
C PHE A 63 -15.34 -7.48 15.33
N LEU A 64 -16.27 -6.60 14.94
CA LEU A 64 -16.78 -5.54 15.79
C LEU A 64 -18.26 -5.77 16.11
N ASN A 65 -18.60 -5.69 17.39
CA ASN A 65 -20.01 -5.60 17.79
C ASN A 65 -20.52 -4.17 17.56
N VAL A 66 -21.84 -3.99 17.71
CA VAL A 66 -22.51 -2.71 17.47
C VAL A 66 -21.90 -1.57 18.29
N PHE A 67 -21.57 -1.79 19.56
CA PHE A 67 -20.99 -0.76 20.43
C PHE A 67 -19.56 -0.40 20.03
N THR A 68 -18.72 -1.38 19.72
CA THR A 68 -17.34 -1.12 19.31
C THR A 68 -17.27 -0.48 17.93
N TYR A 69 -18.19 -0.82 17.02
CA TYR A 69 -18.32 -0.18 15.72
C TYR A 69 -18.64 1.32 15.86
N TYR A 70 -19.72 1.67 16.56
CA TYR A 70 -20.09 3.09 16.74
C TYR A 70 -19.08 3.85 17.60
N GLY A 71 -18.45 3.20 18.58
CA GLY A 71 -17.36 3.77 19.35
C GLY A 71 -16.15 4.12 18.48
N MET A 72 -15.71 3.20 17.62
CA MET A 72 -14.64 3.46 16.64
C MET A 72 -15.00 4.61 15.70
N MET A 73 -16.24 4.64 15.20
CA MET A 73 -16.70 5.73 14.33
C MET A 73 -16.64 7.08 15.03
N LEU A 74 -17.12 7.16 16.27
CA LEU A 74 -17.01 8.37 17.09
C LEU A 74 -15.54 8.81 17.23
N LEU A 75 -14.63 7.88 17.55
CA LEU A 75 -13.20 8.17 17.68
C LEU A 75 -12.59 8.67 16.36
N PHE A 76 -12.96 8.09 15.21
CA PHE A 76 -12.49 8.56 13.91
C PHE A 76 -12.97 9.99 13.61
N TYR A 77 -14.23 10.31 13.91
CA TYR A 77 -14.73 11.68 13.75
C TYR A 77 -14.06 12.65 14.71
N LEU A 78 -13.79 12.25 15.96
CA LEU A 78 -13.04 13.07 16.91
C LEU A 78 -11.60 13.31 16.43
N ALA A 79 -10.89 12.28 15.96
CA ALA A 79 -9.53 12.40 15.43
C ALA A 79 -9.49 13.36 14.21
N ARG A 80 -10.47 13.25 13.30
CA ARG A 80 -10.63 14.19 12.19
C ARG A 80 -10.87 15.63 12.68
N LEU A 81 -11.79 15.80 13.63
CA LEU A 81 -12.08 17.10 14.22
C LEU A 81 -10.85 17.69 14.94
N MET A 82 -9.97 16.87 15.51
CA MET A 82 -8.72 17.33 16.11
C MET A 82 -7.63 17.67 15.08
N GLY A 83 -7.91 17.53 13.78
CA GLY A 83 -7.01 17.93 12.70
C GLY A 83 -6.30 16.77 12.00
N SER A 84 -6.65 15.52 12.29
CA SER A 84 -6.09 14.39 11.54
C SER A 84 -6.61 14.38 10.10
N GLU A 85 -5.70 14.56 9.14
CA GLU A 85 -6.06 14.65 7.73
C GLU A 85 -6.32 13.28 7.08
N ILE A 86 -5.80 12.20 7.68
CA ILE A 86 -5.90 10.85 7.09
C ILE A 86 -7.17 10.10 7.50
N HIS A 87 -7.99 10.64 8.38
CA HIS A 87 -9.24 10.00 8.82
C HIS A 87 -10.35 10.28 7.80
N ASN A 88 -10.28 9.63 6.64
CA ASN A 88 -11.21 9.79 5.51
C ASN A 88 -12.61 9.24 5.78
N ILE A 89 -12.73 8.19 6.60
CA ILE A 89 -13.96 7.48 7.03
C ILE A 89 -14.74 6.87 5.87
N SER A 90 -15.06 7.61 4.81
CA SER A 90 -15.72 7.14 3.60
C SER A 90 -14.73 6.54 2.61
N GLY A 91 -15.13 5.44 1.97
CA GLY A 91 -14.41 4.86 0.83
C GLY A 91 -14.29 5.81 -0.35
N TYR A 92 -15.24 6.74 -0.53
CA TYR A 92 -15.18 7.74 -1.60
C TYR A 92 -13.97 8.66 -1.43
N THR A 93 -13.84 9.31 -0.28
CA THR A 93 -12.68 10.15 0.08
C THR A 93 -11.38 9.36 0.06
N ALA A 94 -11.39 8.12 0.56
CA ALA A 94 -10.22 7.24 0.57
C ALA A 94 -9.72 6.87 -0.84
N SER A 95 -10.60 6.89 -1.84
CA SER A 95 -10.26 6.57 -3.23
C SER A 95 -9.55 7.70 -3.98
N ASN A 96 -9.46 8.90 -3.40
CA ASN A 96 -8.96 10.10 -4.07
C ASN A 96 -7.51 9.96 -4.59
N ALA A 97 -6.57 9.51 -3.76
CA ALA A 97 -5.18 9.29 -4.18
C ALA A 97 -5.03 8.15 -5.21
N PRO A 98 -5.64 6.96 -5.04
CA PRO A 98 -5.64 5.92 -6.08
C PRO A 98 -6.16 6.41 -7.44
N VAL A 99 -7.31 7.11 -7.45
CA VAL A 99 -7.93 7.62 -8.68
C VAL A 99 -7.09 8.73 -9.30
N SER A 100 -6.55 9.63 -8.48
CA SER A 100 -5.69 10.72 -8.95
C SER A 100 -4.38 10.19 -9.54
N ALA A 101 -3.72 9.23 -8.89
CA ALA A 101 -2.51 8.60 -9.41
C ALA A 101 -2.77 7.89 -10.74
N ALA A 102 -3.90 7.16 -10.86
CA ALA A 102 -4.24 6.44 -12.08
C ALA A 102 -4.59 7.36 -13.27
N LEU A 103 -5.28 8.49 -13.03
CA LEU A 103 -5.81 9.34 -14.10
C LEU A 103 -4.92 10.54 -14.45
N LYS A 104 -4.27 11.15 -13.45
CA LYS A 104 -3.48 12.38 -13.63
C LYS A 104 -1.99 12.11 -13.63
N GLY A 105 -1.57 10.93 -13.16
CA GLY A 105 -0.18 10.66 -12.85
C GLY A 105 0.34 11.56 -11.73
N GLY A 106 1.66 11.67 -11.65
CA GLY A 106 2.34 12.47 -10.64
C GLY A 106 3.78 12.04 -10.46
N ASP A 107 4.40 12.56 -9.40
CA ASP A 107 5.70 12.09 -8.94
C ASP A 107 5.60 10.64 -8.44
N GLN A 108 6.40 9.75 -9.01
CA GLN A 108 6.49 8.34 -8.64
C GLN A 108 7.43 8.13 -7.44
N SER A 109 8.24 9.12 -7.06
CA SER A 109 9.17 8.98 -5.92
C SER A 109 8.49 9.15 -4.55
N VAL A 110 7.22 9.56 -4.53
CA VAL A 110 6.46 9.85 -3.32
C VAL A 110 5.29 8.89 -3.15
N LYS A 111 4.86 8.75 -1.89
CA LYS A 111 3.62 8.07 -1.54
C LYS A 111 2.47 9.05 -1.56
N TRP A 112 1.53 8.86 -2.47
CA TRP A 112 0.33 9.68 -2.55
C TRP A 112 -0.67 9.28 -1.46
N VAL A 113 -1.23 10.26 -0.76
CA VAL A 113 -2.09 10.02 0.40
C VAL A 113 -3.46 10.67 0.16
N SER A 114 -4.52 9.88 0.30
CA SER A 114 -5.89 10.40 0.37
C SER A 114 -6.07 11.09 1.71
N ALA A 115 -6.49 12.35 1.69
CA ALA A 115 -6.68 13.16 2.89
C ALA A 115 -8.02 13.90 2.85
N CYS A 116 -8.44 14.39 4.01
CA CYS A 116 -9.61 15.24 4.15
C CYS A 116 -9.43 16.26 5.27
N ASN A 117 -10.10 17.40 5.15
CA ASN A 117 -10.05 18.40 6.21
C ASN A 117 -10.98 18.02 7.38
N ARG A 118 -11.02 18.87 8.42
CA ARG A 118 -11.89 18.70 9.61
C ARG A 118 -13.37 18.48 9.27
N TRP A 119 -13.82 18.98 8.12
CA TRP A 119 -15.19 18.90 7.63
C TRP A 119 -15.42 17.77 6.62
N GLY A 120 -14.40 16.94 6.36
CA GLY A 120 -14.49 15.81 5.43
C GLY A 120 -14.33 16.17 3.96
N ARG A 121 -13.94 17.41 3.62
CA ARG A 121 -13.62 17.78 2.23
C ARG A 121 -12.30 17.13 1.81
N GLU A 122 -12.34 16.38 0.73
CA GLU A 122 -11.23 15.58 0.20
C GLU A 122 -10.15 16.43 -0.47
N PHE A 123 -8.91 15.96 -0.35
CA PHE A 123 -7.75 16.41 -1.12
C PHE A 123 -6.69 15.30 -1.13
N THR A 124 -5.62 15.50 -1.89
CA THR A 124 -4.47 14.59 -1.95
C THR A 124 -3.25 15.30 -1.36
N THR A 125 -2.46 14.56 -0.58
CA THR A 125 -1.14 15.00 -0.13
C THR A 125 -0.10 13.94 -0.51
N SER A 126 1.17 14.18 -0.23
CA SER A 126 2.25 13.26 -0.51
C SER A 126 3.15 13.10 0.71
N ALA A 127 3.74 11.91 0.85
CA ALA A 127 4.74 11.62 1.85
C ALA A 127 6.00 11.07 1.19
N GLU A 128 7.15 11.42 1.76
CA GLU A 128 8.43 10.84 1.37
C GLU A 128 8.47 9.35 1.69
N ILE A 129 9.10 8.57 0.81
CA ILE A 129 9.34 7.15 1.02
C ILE A 129 10.82 6.98 1.36
N GLU A 130 11.11 6.44 2.53
CA GLU A 130 12.49 6.06 2.87
C GLU A 130 12.91 4.87 2.00
N SER A 131 13.77 5.08 1.00
CA SER A 131 14.11 4.07 0.00
C SER A 131 15.28 3.16 0.38
N THR A 132 15.86 3.31 1.58
CA THR A 132 17.00 2.50 2.02
C THR A 132 16.70 1.00 1.94
N GLY A 133 17.50 0.27 1.14
CA GLY A 133 17.36 -1.18 0.90
C GLY A 133 16.35 -1.55 -0.20
N ALA A 134 15.91 -0.59 -1.01
CA ALA A 134 15.00 -0.84 -2.13
C ALA A 134 15.63 -1.74 -3.20
N GLU A 135 16.92 -1.56 -3.50
CA GLU A 135 17.66 -2.35 -4.46
C GLU A 135 17.79 -3.82 -4.03
N ASP A 136 18.08 -4.04 -2.74
CA ASP A 136 18.17 -5.39 -2.15
C ASP A 136 16.81 -6.11 -2.20
N VAL A 137 15.72 -5.39 -1.91
CA VAL A 137 14.35 -5.93 -2.03
C VAL A 137 14.03 -6.28 -3.49
N ALA A 138 14.36 -5.40 -4.45
CA ALA A 138 14.12 -5.65 -5.87
C ALA A 138 14.92 -6.85 -6.39
N ALA A 139 16.18 -6.98 -5.99
CA ALA A 139 17.03 -8.13 -6.31
C ALA A 139 16.43 -9.42 -5.72
N TYR A 140 16.06 -9.40 -4.44
CA TYR A 140 15.44 -10.56 -3.79
C TYR A 140 14.15 -11.03 -4.46
N ILE A 141 13.26 -10.10 -4.84
CA ILE A 141 12.03 -10.43 -5.56
C ILE A 141 12.36 -10.98 -6.96
N SER A 142 13.38 -10.46 -7.64
CA SER A 142 13.82 -10.97 -8.95
C SER A 142 14.33 -12.41 -8.86
N ASP A 143 15.13 -12.72 -7.83
CA ASP A 143 15.59 -14.09 -7.57
C ASP A 143 14.42 -15.03 -7.27
N LEU A 144 13.41 -14.57 -6.51
CA LEU A 144 12.20 -15.33 -6.26
C LEU A 144 11.40 -15.60 -7.54
N VAL A 145 11.30 -14.63 -8.46
CA VAL A 145 10.64 -14.84 -9.75
C VAL A 145 11.33 -15.99 -10.51
N ILE A 146 12.66 -15.99 -10.59
CA ILE A 146 13.43 -17.06 -11.23
C ILE A 146 13.17 -18.42 -10.55
N GLU A 147 13.20 -18.45 -9.22
CA GLU A 147 12.95 -19.67 -8.44
C GLU A 147 11.54 -20.23 -8.71
N TRP A 148 10.51 -19.38 -8.69
CA TRP A 148 9.13 -19.80 -8.87
C TRP A 148 8.82 -20.16 -10.32
N ASP A 149 9.41 -19.49 -11.31
CA ASP A 149 9.32 -19.87 -12.71
C ASP A 149 9.85 -21.29 -12.92
N GLU A 150 11.01 -21.62 -12.34
CA GLU A 150 11.61 -22.96 -12.41
C GLU A 150 10.75 -24.01 -11.67
N LYS A 151 10.23 -23.70 -10.49
CA LYS A 151 9.34 -24.61 -9.73
C LYS A 151 8.01 -24.87 -10.44
N LEU A 152 7.46 -23.86 -11.11
CA LEU A 152 6.15 -23.91 -11.75
C LEU A 152 6.21 -24.19 -13.26
N LYS A 153 7.41 -24.37 -13.84
CA LYS A 153 7.60 -24.58 -15.29
C LYS A 153 6.79 -25.72 -15.90
N HIS A 154 6.45 -26.74 -15.11
CA HIS A 154 5.65 -27.89 -15.55
C HIS A 154 4.18 -27.78 -15.15
N GLN A 155 3.80 -26.76 -14.38
CA GLN A 155 2.43 -26.54 -13.90
C GLN A 155 1.65 -25.55 -14.77
N ILE A 156 2.34 -24.62 -15.46
CA ILE A 156 1.71 -23.68 -16.40
C ILE A 156 1.35 -24.44 -17.68
N THR A 157 0.21 -25.11 -17.65
CA THR A 157 -0.44 -25.64 -18.85
C THR A 157 -1.27 -24.52 -19.48
N ALA A 158 -1.27 -24.42 -20.80
CA ALA A 158 -2.17 -23.50 -21.51
C ALA A 158 -3.61 -23.98 -21.35
N THR A 159 -4.27 -23.59 -20.26
CA THR A 159 -5.66 -23.95 -19.92
C THR A 159 -6.69 -23.26 -20.81
N ARG A 160 -6.27 -22.26 -21.59
CA ARG A 160 -7.08 -21.55 -22.59
C ARG A 160 -6.70 -21.95 -24.02
N LYS A 161 -6.66 -23.26 -24.32
CA LYS A 161 -6.74 -23.73 -25.71
C LYS A 161 -8.22 -23.86 -26.10
N PRO A 162 -8.65 -23.33 -27.25
CA PRO A 162 -10.02 -23.50 -27.73
C PRO A 162 -10.37 -24.97 -27.98
#